data_AF-A0A932KW46-F1
#
_entry.id   AF-A0A932KW46-F1
#
_cell.length_a   1.000
_cell.length_b   1.000
_cell.length_c   1.000
_cell.angle_alpha   90.00
_cell.angle_beta   90.00
_cell.angle_gamma   90.00
#
_symmetry.space_group_name_H-M   'P 1'
#
loop_
_entity.id
_entity.type
_entity.pdbx_description
1 polymer ?
#
loop_
_entity_poly.entity_id
_entity_poly.type
_entity_poly.pdbx_seq_one_letter_code
_entity_poly.pdbx_strand_id
1 'polypeptide(L)'
;MDRHRRGGGRHPCPIPPGRPDPRQDRRAGQAGGLAGAIDECRSPAIAVARRPRPSGPGHRGFPPSAHDRGHAPPPSLDFEAVDLLHDCFPRGTRQSANRVLLAVARNLTRNFGQPGRLPMASGKAWTMLDPAVFADQMAAQLAEINAFILKWQSEEKSFLILEFAEVELIEYMFEHLHPRRHGALLVRVMDFKVLSARRVGLLRRIPARVRRVVQHLTGADPAAPLTYARDCIVMLEAIERAGGFHLVTEAAAFARGEIEKIVERLVQQTPPPPAATALPPPGLPAVPLAEPSARPPAPPAVAAAPANPLAIPPQPISSMPLPLVPAQIVGVSGTPAPLPRMTPPPAPPRKRFTNKDKIAAVMRVFQGEDRDWVAISLGIDPEMLARWQDSFLDGGVAALAPKPKAVKKPSKAKPAMEEASIDDLKAKLQSLLQTVEVLSTQIQAVPAMAALPPPAPCAPCAPSTPPPGFPPELTDPPPRPKRTRKPPRR
;
A
#
# COMPACT_ATOMS: atom_id res chain seq x y z
N MET A 1 -14.13 -63.54 -27.45
CA MET A 1 -14.58 -62.21 -26.97
C MET A 1 -13.56 -61.18 -27.45
N ASP A 2 -13.69 -60.80 -28.72
CA ASP A 2 -12.85 -59.82 -29.39
C ASP A 2 -13.44 -58.42 -29.23
N ARG A 3 -12.62 -57.45 -28.77
CA ARG A 3 -12.99 -56.03 -28.77
C ARG A 3 -12.11 -55.27 -29.75
N HIS A 4 -12.72 -54.92 -30.89
CA HIS A 4 -12.21 -53.97 -31.86
C HIS A 4 -11.99 -52.57 -31.25
N ARG A 5 -10.77 -52.06 -31.35
CA ARG A 5 -10.43 -50.64 -31.23
C ARG A 5 -10.76 -49.93 -32.55
N ARG A 6 -11.75 -49.03 -32.55
CA ARG A 6 -11.96 -48.04 -33.61
C ARG A 6 -11.04 -46.84 -33.38
N GLY A 7 -10.13 -46.60 -34.31
CA GLY A 7 -9.34 -45.36 -34.40
C GLY A 7 -10.16 -44.27 -35.10
N GLY A 8 -10.38 -43.15 -34.40
CA GLY A 8 -10.97 -41.94 -34.98
C GLY A 8 -9.88 -40.95 -35.34
N GLY A 9 -9.48 -40.92 -36.62
CA GLY A 9 -8.62 -39.87 -37.17
C GLY A 9 -9.44 -38.60 -37.40
N ARG A 10 -9.13 -37.52 -36.68
CA ARG A 10 -9.61 -36.17 -37.00
C ARG A 10 -8.53 -35.47 -37.82
N HIS A 11 -8.85 -35.20 -39.09
CA HIS A 11 -8.06 -34.31 -39.94
C HIS A 11 -8.14 -32.86 -39.45
N PRO A 12 -7.03 -32.10 -39.43
CA PRO A 12 -7.05 -30.67 -39.12
C PRO A 12 -7.58 -29.86 -40.32
N CYS A 13 -8.53 -28.95 -40.05
CA CYS A 13 -8.99 -27.96 -41.02
C CYS A 13 -7.88 -26.93 -41.31
N PRO A 14 -7.73 -26.48 -42.57
CA PRO A 14 -6.77 -25.45 -42.93
C PRO A 14 -7.21 -24.07 -42.41
N ILE A 15 -6.28 -23.35 -41.78
CA ILE A 15 -6.43 -21.98 -41.32
C ILE A 15 -6.25 -21.04 -42.53
N PRO A 16 -7.19 -20.11 -42.82
CA PRO A 16 -7.04 -19.15 -43.91
C PRO A 16 -6.00 -18.06 -43.58
N PRO A 17 -5.29 -17.52 -44.59
CA PRO A 17 -4.23 -16.53 -44.40
C PRO A 17 -4.78 -15.17 -43.94
N GLY A 18 -3.95 -14.49 -43.13
CA GLY A 18 -4.32 -13.36 -42.28
C GLY A 18 -4.74 -12.08 -43.01
N ARG A 19 -5.63 -11.34 -42.33
CA ARG A 19 -5.85 -9.91 -42.57
C ARG A 19 -4.70 -9.10 -41.98
N PRO A 20 -4.19 -8.08 -42.68
CA PRO A 20 -3.17 -7.18 -42.13
C PRO A 20 -3.76 -6.29 -41.03
N ASP A 21 -3.00 -6.17 -39.93
CA ASP A 21 -3.31 -5.39 -38.74
C ASP A 21 -2.98 -3.90 -38.99
N PRO A 22 -3.94 -2.95 -38.91
CA PRO A 22 -3.72 -1.55 -39.29
C PRO A 22 -3.01 -0.71 -38.22
N ARG A 23 -2.15 -1.31 -37.38
CA ARG A 23 -1.54 -0.64 -36.22
C ARG A 23 -0.01 -0.51 -36.26
N GLN A 24 0.64 -0.77 -37.39
CA GLN A 24 2.12 -0.80 -37.45
C GLN A 24 2.83 0.42 -38.08
N ASP A 25 2.12 1.48 -38.49
CA ASP A 25 2.74 2.61 -39.22
C ASP A 25 2.91 3.92 -38.43
N ARG A 26 3.18 3.86 -37.12
CA ARG A 26 3.39 5.11 -36.34
C ARG A 26 4.58 5.16 -35.38
N ARG A 27 5.68 4.49 -35.70
CA ARG A 27 6.97 4.74 -35.02
C ARG A 27 8.16 4.70 -35.96
N ALA A 28 8.30 5.76 -36.75
CA ALA A 28 9.59 6.18 -37.27
C ALA A 28 9.62 7.72 -37.26
N GLY A 29 10.58 8.31 -36.54
CA GLY A 29 10.90 9.74 -36.61
C GLY A 29 10.70 10.52 -35.32
N GLN A 30 11.71 10.50 -34.43
CA GLN A 30 12.39 11.72 -33.96
C GLN A 30 13.40 11.36 -32.86
N ALA A 31 14.66 11.22 -33.27
CA ALA A 31 15.80 11.49 -32.42
C ALA A 31 16.34 12.86 -32.86
N GLY A 32 16.36 13.82 -31.95
CA GLY A 32 16.86 15.17 -32.16
C GLY A 32 16.80 15.92 -30.85
N GLY A 33 17.98 16.22 -30.28
CA GLY A 33 18.13 16.70 -28.92
C GLY A 33 17.62 18.11 -28.66
N LEU A 34 17.56 18.46 -27.37
CA LEU A 34 17.78 19.81 -26.86
C LEU A 34 17.92 19.73 -25.33
N ALA A 35 19.13 20.01 -24.87
CA ALA A 35 19.38 20.46 -23.51
C ALA A 35 18.94 21.93 -23.40
N GLY A 36 18.24 22.27 -22.32
CA GLY A 36 17.81 23.64 -22.06
C GLY A 36 17.02 23.75 -20.77
N ALA A 37 17.57 24.52 -19.84
CA ALA A 37 17.07 24.94 -18.54
C ALA A 37 15.55 25.11 -18.40
N ILE A 38 15.01 24.70 -17.24
CA ILE A 38 13.81 25.33 -16.67
C ILE A 38 13.98 25.41 -15.15
N ASP A 39 14.30 26.62 -14.72
CA ASP A 39 14.07 27.15 -13.38
C ASP A 39 12.65 27.78 -13.36
N GLU A 40 12.07 27.92 -12.17
CA GLU A 40 10.89 28.74 -11.83
C GLU A 40 9.50 28.34 -12.38
N CYS A 41 8.70 27.61 -11.58
CA CYS A 41 7.24 27.53 -11.72
C CYS A 41 6.53 28.22 -10.56
N ARG A 42 6.26 29.51 -10.73
CA ARG A 42 5.25 30.28 -10.00
C ARG A 42 3.87 29.98 -10.61
N SER A 43 2.86 29.73 -9.77
CA SER A 43 1.49 29.35 -10.16
C SER A 43 0.84 30.27 -11.21
N PRO A 44 0.16 29.70 -12.22
CA PRO A 44 -0.93 30.40 -12.90
C PRO A 44 -2.28 29.81 -12.48
N ALA A 45 -3.21 30.71 -12.14
CA ALA A 45 -4.63 30.41 -12.04
C ALA A 45 -5.13 29.83 -13.37
N ILE A 46 -5.89 28.74 -13.29
CA ILE A 46 -6.39 27.97 -14.44
C ILE A 46 -7.48 28.80 -15.15
N ALA A 47 -7.13 29.41 -16.29
CA ALA A 47 -8.08 29.95 -17.25
C ALA A 47 -8.29 28.94 -18.38
N VAL A 48 -9.45 28.28 -18.42
CA VAL A 48 -9.82 27.32 -19.46
C VAL A 48 -10.34 28.05 -20.71
N ALA A 49 -9.74 27.74 -21.86
CA ALA A 49 -10.02 28.34 -23.16
C ALA A 49 -11.47 28.09 -23.65
N ARG A 50 -12.12 29.18 -24.09
CA ARG A 50 -13.47 29.21 -24.68
C ARG A 50 -13.45 28.68 -26.12
N ARG A 51 -14.37 27.76 -26.47
CA ARG A 51 -14.83 27.57 -27.85
C ARG A 51 -16.32 27.96 -27.92
N PRO A 52 -16.74 28.76 -28.92
CA PRO A 52 -18.15 29.07 -29.10
C PRO A 52 -18.88 27.86 -29.72
N ARG A 53 -20.02 27.47 -29.16
CA ARG A 53 -20.98 26.57 -29.82
C ARG A 53 -22.27 27.32 -30.17
N PRO A 54 -22.87 27.02 -31.33
CA PRO A 54 -24.09 27.66 -31.80
C PRO A 54 -25.29 27.17 -30.98
N SER A 55 -26.11 28.13 -30.56
CA SER A 55 -27.33 27.99 -29.80
C SER A 55 -28.49 27.49 -30.67
N GLY A 56 -29.00 26.30 -30.37
CA GLY A 56 -30.28 25.79 -30.88
C GLY A 56 -31.36 25.79 -29.78
N PRO A 57 -32.62 26.14 -30.08
CA PRO A 57 -33.68 26.23 -29.07
C PRO A 57 -34.34 24.86 -28.87
N GLY A 58 -34.25 24.32 -27.66
CA GLY A 58 -34.86 23.03 -27.31
C GLY A 58 -34.62 22.67 -25.86
N HIS A 59 -35.29 23.38 -24.95
CA HIS A 59 -35.20 23.22 -23.51
C HIS A 59 -35.59 21.81 -23.04
N ARG A 60 -34.59 20.95 -22.80
CA ARG A 60 -34.59 20.05 -21.65
C ARG A 60 -33.59 20.62 -20.66
N GLY A 61 -33.96 20.72 -19.39
CA GLY A 61 -33.11 21.30 -18.34
C GLY A 61 -31.78 20.57 -18.25
N PHE A 62 -30.76 21.12 -18.90
CA PHE A 62 -29.38 20.69 -18.69
C PHE A 62 -28.95 21.16 -17.29
N PRO A 63 -28.22 20.33 -16.53
CA PRO A 63 -27.61 20.79 -15.29
C PRO A 63 -26.76 22.04 -15.57
N PRO A 64 -26.68 22.99 -14.60
CA PRO A 64 -25.93 24.23 -14.78
C PRO A 64 -24.54 23.92 -15.33
N SER A 65 -24.18 24.60 -16.42
CA SER A 65 -22.94 24.36 -17.15
C SER A 65 -21.76 24.51 -16.19
N ALA A 66 -20.80 23.58 -16.25
CA ALA A 66 -19.63 23.51 -15.36
C ALA A 66 -18.81 24.82 -15.30
N HIS A 67 -19.01 25.74 -16.25
CA HIS A 67 -18.40 27.06 -16.28
C HIS A 67 -18.85 28.01 -15.15
N ASP A 68 -20.03 27.80 -14.55
CA ASP A 68 -20.54 28.66 -13.47
C ASP A 68 -20.05 28.26 -12.07
N ARG A 69 -19.27 27.17 -11.97
CA ARG A 69 -18.64 26.71 -10.71
C ARG A 69 -17.33 27.43 -10.38
N GLY A 70 -16.93 28.45 -11.15
CA GLY A 70 -15.61 29.10 -11.08
C GLY A 70 -15.27 29.79 -9.75
N HIS A 71 -16.22 29.93 -8.83
CA HIS A 71 -16.01 30.57 -7.52
C HIS A 71 -16.42 29.71 -6.32
N ALA A 72 -16.69 28.42 -6.52
CA ALA A 72 -16.92 27.54 -5.38
C ALA A 72 -15.63 27.44 -4.54
N PRO A 73 -15.68 27.61 -3.21
CA PRO A 73 -14.53 27.38 -2.36
C PRO A 73 -14.04 25.93 -2.54
N PRO A 74 -12.74 25.65 -2.35
CA PRO A 74 -12.23 24.29 -2.43
C PRO A 74 -12.98 23.39 -1.45
N PRO A 75 -13.27 22.13 -1.81
CA PRO A 75 -13.99 21.21 -0.94
C PRO A 75 -13.20 21.03 0.36
N SER A 76 -13.88 21.20 1.49
CA SER A 76 -13.29 21.02 2.82
C SER A 76 -13.40 19.57 3.31
N LEU A 77 -14.29 18.78 2.69
CA LEU A 77 -14.53 17.39 3.01
C LEU A 77 -14.04 16.47 1.91
N ASP A 78 -13.43 15.35 2.32
CA ASP A 78 -12.81 14.38 1.42
C ASP A 78 -13.83 13.70 0.49
N PHE A 79 -15.02 13.38 0.99
CA PHE A 79 -16.11 12.81 0.18
C PHE A 79 -16.60 13.77 -0.90
N GLU A 80 -16.74 15.06 -0.57
CA GLU A 80 -17.12 16.09 -1.55
C GLU A 80 -16.05 16.23 -2.63
N ALA A 81 -14.77 16.20 -2.24
CA ALA A 81 -13.66 16.21 -3.19
C ALA A 81 -13.65 14.97 -4.10
N VAL A 82 -13.97 13.78 -3.58
CA VAL A 82 -14.11 12.54 -4.37
C VAL A 82 -15.29 12.63 -5.34
N ASP A 83 -16.43 13.15 -4.90
CA ASP A 83 -17.61 13.31 -5.76
C ASP A 83 -17.34 14.33 -6.88
N LEU A 84 -16.73 15.48 -6.55
CA LEU A 84 -16.30 16.46 -7.56
C LEU A 84 -15.25 15.89 -8.52
N LEU A 85 -14.32 15.07 -8.03
CA LEU A 85 -13.37 14.36 -8.87
C LEU A 85 -14.12 13.44 -9.85
N HIS A 86 -15.15 12.74 -9.40
CA HIS A 86 -15.95 11.83 -10.23
C HIS A 86 -16.91 12.54 -11.19
N ASP A 87 -17.38 13.74 -10.86
CA ASP A 87 -18.12 14.63 -11.75
C ASP A 87 -17.25 15.10 -12.91
N CYS A 88 -15.99 15.45 -12.62
CA CYS A 88 -15.02 15.92 -13.61
C CYS A 88 -14.40 14.78 -14.43
N PHE A 89 -14.20 13.61 -13.81
CA PHE A 89 -13.57 12.45 -14.42
C PHE A 89 -14.44 11.20 -14.19
N PRO A 90 -15.07 10.64 -15.24
CA PRO A 90 -16.00 9.52 -15.11
C PRO A 90 -15.43 8.36 -14.28
N ARG A 91 -16.28 7.63 -13.54
CA ARG A 91 -15.88 6.54 -12.61
C ARG A 91 -15.06 5.40 -13.25
N GLY A 92 -15.04 5.30 -14.58
CA GLY A 92 -14.23 4.36 -15.36
C GLY A 92 -12.85 4.87 -15.78
N THR A 93 -12.50 6.12 -15.43
CA THR A 93 -11.20 6.71 -15.77
C THR A 93 -10.10 5.95 -15.02
N ARG A 94 -9.32 5.17 -15.76
CA ARG A 94 -8.13 4.47 -15.29
C ARG A 94 -7.05 4.63 -16.35
N GLN A 95 -5.79 4.65 -15.94
CA GLN A 95 -4.68 4.81 -16.86
C GLN A 95 -4.85 6.05 -17.76
N SER A 96 -5.33 7.15 -17.20
CA SER A 96 -5.51 8.39 -17.95
C SER A 96 -4.18 9.11 -18.12
N ALA A 97 -3.88 9.53 -19.35
CA ALA A 97 -2.76 10.43 -19.67
C ALA A 97 -3.13 11.93 -19.50
N ASN A 98 -4.25 12.25 -18.83
CA ASN A 98 -4.74 13.62 -18.73
C ASN A 98 -3.89 14.47 -17.75
N ARG A 99 -3.24 15.51 -18.28
CA ARG A 99 -2.40 16.45 -17.51
C ARG A 99 -3.21 17.30 -16.52
N VAL A 100 -4.49 17.57 -16.80
CA VAL A 100 -5.38 18.28 -15.85
C VAL A 100 -5.65 17.42 -14.63
N LEU A 101 -5.89 16.12 -14.83
CA LEU A 101 -6.04 15.17 -13.72
C LEU A 101 -4.76 15.08 -12.87
N LEU A 102 -3.58 15.13 -13.49
CA LEU A 102 -2.31 15.20 -12.76
C LEU A 102 -2.21 16.47 -11.91
N ALA A 103 -2.60 17.62 -12.43
CA ALA A 103 -2.62 18.87 -11.68
C ALA A 103 -3.58 18.80 -10.47
N VAL A 104 -4.76 18.20 -10.67
CA VAL A 104 -5.73 17.94 -9.59
C VAL A 104 -5.14 17.00 -8.55
N ALA A 105 -4.52 15.88 -8.97
CA ALA A 105 -3.89 14.91 -8.06
C ALA A 105 -2.80 15.56 -7.19
N ARG A 106 -1.95 16.40 -7.79
CA ARG A 106 -0.92 17.18 -7.07
C ARG A 106 -1.51 18.19 -6.09
N ASN A 107 -2.57 18.89 -6.49
CA ASN A 107 -3.21 19.85 -5.60
C ASN A 107 -3.85 19.16 -4.38
N LEU A 108 -4.50 18.01 -4.59
CA LEU A 108 -5.10 17.21 -3.53
C LEU A 108 -4.04 16.63 -2.56
N THR A 109 -2.82 16.36 -3.02
CA THR A 109 -1.71 15.88 -2.16
C THR A 109 -0.90 16.96 -1.49
N ARG A 110 -1.15 18.26 -1.75
CA ARG A 110 -0.33 19.36 -1.20
C ARG A 110 -0.26 19.38 0.33
N ASN A 111 -1.35 19.00 0.98
CA ASN A 111 -1.47 18.98 2.44
C ASN A 111 -1.24 17.56 3.02
N PHE A 112 -0.49 16.68 2.34
CA PHE A 112 -0.23 15.32 2.80
C PHE A 112 0.24 15.28 4.26
N GLY A 113 -0.40 14.47 5.11
CA GLY A 113 -0.09 14.36 6.54
C GLY A 113 -0.38 15.61 7.38
N GLN A 114 -0.92 16.69 6.80
CA GLN A 114 -1.21 17.96 7.48
C GLN A 114 -2.72 18.13 7.73
N PRO A 115 -3.14 19.07 8.60
CA PRO A 115 -4.55 19.43 8.75
C PRO A 115 -5.17 19.92 7.43
N GLY A 116 -6.42 19.56 7.17
CA GLY A 116 -7.10 19.91 5.90
C GLY A 116 -6.68 19.05 4.71
N ARG A 117 -6.05 17.90 4.94
CA ARG A 117 -5.77 16.88 3.94
C ARG A 117 -7.05 16.21 3.41
N LEU A 118 -6.98 15.74 2.17
CA LEU A 118 -8.06 15.02 1.47
C LEU A 118 -7.54 13.64 1.00
N PRO A 119 -7.33 12.70 1.94
CA PRO A 119 -6.55 11.49 1.67
C PRO A 119 -7.25 10.50 0.72
N MET A 120 -8.57 10.37 0.77
CA MET A 120 -9.33 9.53 -0.18
C MET A 120 -9.34 10.14 -1.58
N ALA A 121 -9.61 11.45 -1.70
CA ALA A 121 -9.63 12.14 -2.99
C ALA A 121 -8.25 12.13 -3.66
N SER A 122 -7.19 12.39 -2.89
CA SER A 122 -5.82 12.33 -3.39
C SER A 122 -5.44 10.92 -3.86
N GLY A 123 -5.64 9.89 -3.03
CA GLY A 123 -5.40 8.50 -3.40
C GLY A 123 -6.17 8.10 -4.67
N LYS A 124 -7.44 8.51 -4.75
CA LYS A 124 -8.28 8.23 -5.93
C LYS A 124 -7.76 8.92 -7.19
N ALA A 125 -7.39 10.20 -7.11
CA ALA A 125 -6.89 10.95 -8.25
C ALA A 125 -5.59 10.34 -8.82
N TRP A 126 -4.66 9.92 -7.95
CA TRP A 126 -3.41 9.28 -8.39
C TRP A 126 -3.65 7.91 -9.04
N THR A 127 -4.59 7.11 -8.55
CA THR A 127 -4.92 5.79 -9.15
C THR A 127 -5.64 5.87 -10.50
N MET A 128 -6.21 7.03 -10.85
CA MET A 128 -6.82 7.26 -12.17
C MET A 128 -5.78 7.56 -13.26
N LEU A 129 -4.56 7.97 -12.89
CA LEU A 129 -3.49 8.32 -13.81
C LEU A 129 -2.84 7.07 -14.41
N ASP A 130 -2.25 7.22 -15.60
CA ASP A 130 -1.37 6.20 -16.18
C ASP A 130 0.02 6.27 -15.53
N PRO A 131 0.44 5.24 -14.77
CA PRO A 131 1.76 5.20 -14.17
C PRO A 131 2.88 5.18 -15.22
N ALA A 132 2.65 4.63 -16.42
CA ALA A 132 3.68 4.58 -17.46
C ALA A 132 3.99 5.98 -18.03
N VAL A 133 2.95 6.82 -18.16
CA VAL A 133 3.08 8.20 -18.67
C VAL A 133 3.60 9.15 -17.60
N PHE A 134 3.21 8.93 -16.34
CA PHE A 134 3.47 9.86 -15.23
C PHE A 134 4.44 9.35 -14.18
N ALA A 135 5.29 8.37 -14.52
CA ALA A 135 6.25 7.76 -13.60
C ALA A 135 7.13 8.81 -12.87
N ASP A 136 7.62 9.82 -13.60
CA ASP A 136 8.46 10.87 -13.02
C ASP A 136 7.71 11.77 -12.06
N GLN A 137 6.46 12.10 -12.36
CA GLN A 137 5.65 12.94 -11.49
C GLN A 137 5.18 12.16 -10.25
N MET A 138 4.95 10.85 -10.37
CA MET A 138 4.76 9.96 -9.22
C MET A 138 6.02 9.87 -8.36
N ALA A 139 7.20 9.76 -8.97
CA ALA A 139 8.47 9.72 -8.25
C ALA A 139 8.73 11.05 -7.51
N ALA A 140 8.46 12.18 -8.16
CA ALA A 140 8.57 13.51 -7.53
C ALA A 140 7.62 13.63 -6.33
N GLN A 141 6.36 13.22 -6.48
CA GLN A 141 5.40 13.25 -5.36
C GLN A 141 5.83 12.34 -4.21
N LEU A 142 6.32 11.13 -4.51
CA LEU A 142 6.83 10.21 -3.48
C LEU A 142 8.09 10.77 -2.80
N ALA A 143 8.93 11.52 -3.52
CA ALA A 143 10.09 12.21 -2.95
C ALA A 143 9.68 13.36 -2.01
N GLU A 144 8.64 14.12 -2.35
CA GLU A 144 8.07 15.15 -1.45
C GLU A 144 7.49 14.51 -0.18
N ILE A 145 6.73 13.42 -0.31
CA ILE A 145 6.19 12.64 0.82
C ILE A 145 7.35 12.10 1.68
N ASN A 146 8.40 11.58 1.05
CA ASN A 146 9.60 11.10 1.73
C ASN A 146 10.28 12.20 2.55
N ALA A 147 10.53 13.36 1.94
CA ALA A 147 11.12 14.50 2.63
C ALA A 147 10.28 14.95 3.83
N PHE A 148 8.96 15.01 3.68
CA PHE A 148 8.04 15.33 4.77
C PHE A 148 8.12 14.30 5.91
N ILE A 149 8.00 13.00 5.61
CA ILE A 149 8.00 11.93 6.62
C ILE A 149 9.34 11.87 7.35
N LEU A 150 10.47 11.94 6.64
CA LEU A 150 11.80 11.87 7.27
C LEU A 150 12.10 13.11 8.11
N LYS A 151 11.75 14.31 7.62
CA LYS A 151 11.86 15.54 8.42
C LYS A 151 11.03 15.41 9.69
N TRP A 152 9.79 14.98 9.56
CA TRP A 152 8.90 14.81 10.70
C TRP A 152 9.44 13.77 11.70
N GLN A 153 9.98 12.64 11.21
CA GLN A 153 10.60 11.62 12.06
C GLN A 153 11.86 12.12 12.79
N SER A 154 12.62 13.03 12.18
CA SER A 154 13.80 13.62 12.80
C SER A 154 13.48 14.65 13.89
N GLU A 155 12.30 15.26 13.83
CA GLU A 155 11.91 16.26 14.83
C GLU A 155 11.35 15.62 16.13
N GLU A 156 10.90 14.36 16.09
CA GLU A 156 10.40 13.57 17.25
C GLU A 156 9.31 14.24 18.11
N LYS A 157 8.66 15.33 17.66
CA LYS A 157 7.76 16.14 18.50
C LYS A 157 6.41 15.49 18.82
N SER A 158 5.95 14.52 18.03
CA SER A 158 4.65 13.87 18.22
C SER A 158 4.61 12.51 17.50
N PHE A 159 3.46 11.84 17.43
CA PHE A 159 3.24 10.65 16.57
C PHE A 159 2.54 11.07 15.25
N LEU A 160 3.10 10.68 14.10
CA LEU A 160 2.52 10.93 12.78
C LEU A 160 1.55 9.81 12.49
N ILE A 161 0.28 10.18 12.44
CA ILE A 161 -0.80 9.28 12.09
C ILE A 161 -1.13 9.55 10.63
N LEU A 162 -0.73 8.62 9.76
CA LEU A 162 -1.17 8.60 8.37
C LEU A 162 -2.53 7.93 8.27
N GLU A 163 -3.42 8.50 7.47
CA GLU A 163 -4.69 7.87 7.18
C GLU A 163 -4.53 6.69 6.21
N PHE A 164 -5.49 5.77 6.23
CA PHE A 164 -5.43 4.55 5.43
C PHE A 164 -5.20 4.85 3.93
N ALA A 165 -5.88 5.85 3.37
CA ALA A 165 -5.73 6.21 1.96
C ALA A 165 -4.37 6.86 1.63
N GLU A 166 -3.72 7.54 2.59
CA GLU A 166 -2.36 8.07 2.41
C GLU A 166 -1.33 6.94 2.36
N VAL A 167 -1.53 5.94 3.20
CA VAL A 167 -0.72 4.72 3.17
C VAL A 167 -0.92 4.00 1.84
N GLU A 168 -2.16 3.83 1.37
CA GLU A 168 -2.44 3.25 0.06
C GLU A 168 -1.81 4.05 -1.09
N LEU A 169 -1.77 5.38 -0.99
CA LEU A 169 -1.09 6.23 -1.98
C LEU A 169 0.41 5.93 -2.06
N ILE A 170 1.08 5.83 -0.90
CA ILE A 170 2.51 5.46 -0.85
C ILE A 170 2.72 4.06 -1.44
N GLU A 171 1.89 3.09 -1.06
CA GLU A 171 1.96 1.73 -1.59
C GLU A 171 1.76 1.71 -3.10
N TYR A 172 0.78 2.46 -3.61
CA TYR A 172 0.49 2.58 -5.03
C TYR A 172 1.69 3.16 -5.80
N MET A 173 2.28 4.27 -5.32
CA MET A 173 3.46 4.86 -5.95
C MET A 173 4.66 3.89 -5.92
N PHE A 174 4.93 3.28 -4.76
CA PHE A 174 5.99 2.28 -4.62
C PHE A 174 5.83 1.11 -5.59
N GLU A 175 4.58 0.65 -5.80
CA GLU A 175 4.29 -0.48 -6.66
C GLU A 175 4.50 -0.20 -8.15
N HIS A 176 4.33 1.05 -8.58
CA HIS A 176 4.35 1.43 -9.99
C HIS A 176 5.65 2.10 -10.46
N LEU A 177 6.56 2.48 -9.55
CA LEU A 177 7.85 3.04 -9.92
C LEU A 177 8.86 1.96 -10.35
N HIS A 178 9.68 2.30 -11.35
CA HIS A 178 10.70 1.40 -11.89
C HIS A 178 11.90 1.27 -10.92
N PRO A 179 12.33 0.04 -10.56
CA PRO A 179 13.41 -0.19 -9.59
C PRO A 179 14.76 0.40 -10.03
N ARG A 180 15.10 0.35 -11.33
CA ARG A 180 16.33 0.97 -11.85
C ARG A 180 16.38 2.49 -11.72
N ARG A 181 15.29 3.15 -12.12
CA ARG A 181 15.24 4.61 -12.25
C ARG A 181 15.04 5.29 -10.91
N HIS A 182 14.27 4.66 -10.02
CA HIS A 182 13.88 5.23 -8.74
C HIS A 182 14.28 4.36 -7.54
N GLY A 183 15.24 3.43 -7.73
CA GLY A 183 15.65 2.48 -6.69
C GLY A 183 16.10 3.15 -5.40
N ALA A 184 16.89 4.23 -5.47
CA ALA A 184 17.31 4.98 -4.30
C ALA A 184 16.13 5.57 -3.51
N LEU A 185 15.10 6.06 -4.20
CA LEU A 185 13.89 6.56 -3.55
C LEU A 185 13.09 5.43 -2.90
N LEU A 186 12.94 4.29 -3.59
CA LEU A 186 12.24 3.10 -3.08
C LEU A 186 12.94 2.51 -1.85
N VAL A 187 14.28 2.52 -1.82
CA VAL A 187 15.06 2.12 -0.64
C VAL A 187 14.73 3.03 0.55
N ARG A 188 14.72 4.36 0.37
CA ARG A 188 14.39 5.31 1.45
C ARG A 188 12.97 5.17 1.98
N VAL A 189 12.00 4.72 1.16
CA VAL A 189 10.63 4.43 1.64
C VAL A 189 10.63 3.32 2.70
N MET A 190 11.63 2.43 2.70
CA MET A 190 11.77 1.40 3.74
C MET A 190 12.14 1.98 5.11
N ASP A 191 12.61 3.22 5.16
CA ASP A 191 12.91 3.92 6.41
C ASP A 191 11.66 4.52 7.07
N PHE A 192 10.49 4.46 6.41
CA PHE A 192 9.25 4.98 6.97
C PHE A 192 8.78 4.16 8.17
N LYS A 193 9.15 4.60 9.39
CA LYS A 193 8.69 3.99 10.66
C LYS A 193 7.16 3.93 10.74
N VAL A 194 6.45 4.93 10.21
CA VAL A 194 4.98 5.02 10.17
C VAL A 194 4.30 3.92 9.35
N LEU A 195 5.00 3.30 8.39
CA LEU A 195 4.46 2.17 7.64
C LEU A 195 4.52 0.85 8.45
N SER A 196 5.34 0.78 9.51
CA SER A 196 5.47 -0.39 10.40
C SER A 196 5.54 -1.71 9.61
N ALA A 197 4.62 -2.65 9.88
CA ALA A 197 4.51 -3.96 9.24
C ALA A 197 4.17 -3.91 7.74
N ARG A 198 3.64 -2.81 7.21
CA ARG A 198 3.31 -2.68 5.79
C ARG A 198 4.54 -2.66 4.89
N ARG A 199 5.71 -2.23 5.41
CA ARG A 199 7.00 -2.32 4.70
C ARG A 199 7.31 -3.77 4.28
N VAL A 200 7.12 -4.71 5.20
CA VAL A 200 7.28 -6.15 4.95
C VAL A 200 6.28 -6.63 3.90
N GLY A 201 5.03 -6.16 3.98
CA GLY A 201 3.99 -6.44 2.99
C GLY A 201 4.36 -6.00 1.58
N LEU A 202 4.91 -4.78 1.42
CA LEU A 202 5.37 -4.25 0.13
C LEU A 202 6.45 -5.14 -0.50
N LEU A 203 7.46 -5.53 0.29
CA LEU A 203 8.55 -6.37 -0.20
C LEU A 203 8.06 -7.75 -0.63
N ARG A 204 7.14 -8.36 0.13
CA ARG A 204 6.54 -9.67 -0.22
C ARG A 204 5.74 -9.65 -1.53
N ARG A 205 5.26 -8.49 -1.98
CA ARG A 205 4.52 -8.36 -3.25
C ARG A 205 5.42 -8.23 -4.48
N ILE A 206 6.71 -7.89 -4.31
CA ILE A 206 7.66 -7.67 -5.42
C ILE A 206 7.80 -8.90 -6.32
N PRO A 207 8.00 -10.14 -5.82
CA PRO A 207 8.13 -11.31 -6.70
C PRO A 207 6.88 -11.57 -7.55
N ALA A 208 5.68 -11.35 -6.99
CA ALA A 208 4.43 -11.46 -7.74
C ALA A 208 4.31 -10.36 -8.82
N ARG A 209 4.79 -9.14 -8.55
CA ARG A 209 4.86 -8.07 -9.54
C ARG A 209 5.84 -8.39 -10.67
N VAL A 210 7.05 -8.86 -10.35
CA VAL A 210 8.04 -9.27 -11.36
C VAL A 210 7.45 -10.35 -12.28
N ARG A 211 6.77 -11.36 -11.73
CA ARG A 211 6.08 -12.37 -12.54
C ARG A 211 5.04 -11.78 -13.49
N ARG A 212 4.23 -10.82 -13.03
CA ARG A 212 3.25 -10.13 -13.89
C ARG A 212 3.94 -9.34 -15.00
N VAL A 213 5.01 -8.61 -14.70
CA VAL A 213 5.79 -7.87 -15.71
C VAL A 213 6.38 -8.81 -16.75
N VAL A 214 6.98 -9.92 -16.31
CA VAL A 214 7.51 -10.97 -17.20
C VAL A 214 6.41 -11.52 -18.11
N GLN A 215 5.24 -11.84 -17.56
CA GLN A 215 4.10 -12.34 -18.33
C GLN A 215 3.61 -11.31 -19.37
N HIS A 216 3.48 -10.04 -18.99
CA HIS A 216 3.03 -8.99 -19.91
C HIS A 216 4.05 -8.63 -21.00
N LEU A 217 5.34 -8.87 -20.76
CA LEU A 217 6.41 -8.69 -21.74
C LEU A 217 6.68 -9.95 -22.57
N THR A 218 5.89 -11.00 -22.44
CA THR A 218 6.01 -12.21 -23.27
C THR A 218 5.72 -11.82 -24.73
N GLY A 219 6.74 -11.89 -25.59
CA GLY A 219 6.68 -11.48 -27.00
C GLY A 219 7.38 -10.16 -27.31
N ALA A 220 7.80 -9.40 -26.29
CA ALA A 220 8.80 -8.35 -26.45
C ALA A 220 10.21 -8.96 -26.48
N ASP A 221 11.23 -8.10 -26.64
CA ASP A 221 12.63 -8.50 -26.49
C ASP A 221 12.85 -9.23 -25.16
N PRO A 222 13.34 -10.48 -25.15
CA PRO A 222 13.58 -11.25 -23.92
C PRO A 222 14.55 -10.56 -22.96
N ALA A 223 15.36 -9.61 -23.43
CA ALA A 223 16.26 -8.83 -22.57
C ALA A 223 15.51 -7.90 -21.61
N ALA A 224 14.32 -7.39 -21.98
CA ALA A 224 13.56 -6.44 -21.17
C ALA A 224 13.07 -7.02 -19.83
N PRO A 225 12.33 -8.16 -19.78
CA PRO A 225 11.91 -8.77 -18.51
C PRO A 225 13.09 -9.22 -17.65
N LEU A 226 14.18 -9.69 -18.27
CA LEU A 226 15.40 -10.09 -17.57
C LEU A 226 16.07 -8.87 -16.90
N THR A 227 16.17 -7.75 -17.62
CA THR A 227 16.73 -6.50 -17.09
C THR A 227 15.91 -5.98 -15.91
N TYR A 228 14.58 -5.95 -16.04
CA TYR A 228 13.70 -5.52 -14.94
C TYR A 228 13.85 -6.39 -13.69
N ALA A 229 13.94 -7.71 -13.86
CA ALA A 229 14.13 -8.64 -12.74
C ALA A 229 15.49 -8.42 -12.05
N ARG A 230 16.57 -8.20 -12.81
CA ARG A 230 17.90 -7.87 -12.27
C ARG A 230 17.90 -6.53 -11.54
N ASP A 231 17.22 -5.52 -12.08
CA ASP A 231 17.09 -4.21 -11.42
C ASP A 231 16.36 -4.32 -10.06
N CYS A 232 15.35 -5.19 -9.95
CA CYS A 232 14.71 -5.51 -8.67
C CYS A 232 15.68 -6.16 -7.68
N ILE A 233 16.56 -7.07 -8.14
CA ILE A 233 17.58 -7.71 -7.28
C ILE A 233 18.52 -6.65 -6.71
N VAL A 234 19.07 -5.77 -7.56
CA VAL A 234 19.98 -4.68 -7.14
C VAL A 234 19.32 -3.77 -6.10
N MET A 235 18.05 -3.43 -6.29
CA MET A 235 17.28 -2.63 -5.33
C MET A 235 17.10 -3.38 -3.99
N LEU A 236 16.78 -4.67 -4.01
CA LEU A 236 16.59 -5.48 -2.79
C LEU A 236 17.90 -5.66 -2.02
N GLU A 237 19.02 -5.86 -2.71
CA GLU A 237 20.35 -5.88 -2.07
C GLU A 237 20.70 -4.53 -1.41
N ALA A 238 20.29 -3.41 -2.03
CA ALA A 238 20.46 -2.09 -1.43
C ALA A 238 19.63 -1.93 -0.14
N ILE A 239 18.42 -2.49 -0.09
CA ILE A 239 17.58 -2.53 1.12
C ILE A 239 18.23 -3.42 2.19
N GLU A 240 18.80 -4.57 1.81
CA GLU A 240 19.53 -5.45 2.74
C GLU A 240 20.74 -4.74 3.34
N ARG A 241 21.54 -4.04 2.51
CA ARG A 241 22.74 -3.31 2.95
C ARG A 241 22.43 -2.09 3.81
N ALA A 242 21.26 -1.47 3.66
CA ALA A 242 20.88 -0.29 4.45
C ALA A 242 20.79 -0.58 5.97
N GLY A 243 20.71 -1.86 6.38
CA GLY A 243 20.81 -2.24 7.80
C GLY A 243 19.63 -1.78 8.66
N GLY A 244 18.46 -1.59 8.06
CA GLY A 244 17.26 -1.10 8.73
C GLY A 244 16.59 -2.13 9.64
N PHE A 245 15.27 -2.00 9.80
CA PHE A 245 14.47 -2.91 10.63
C PHE A 245 14.62 -4.38 10.19
N HIS A 246 14.99 -5.27 11.11
CA HIS A 246 15.36 -6.66 10.81
C HIS A 246 14.34 -7.41 9.94
N LEU A 247 13.04 -7.30 10.23
CA LEU A 247 12.00 -7.96 9.44
C LEU A 247 11.91 -7.45 7.99
N VAL A 248 12.30 -6.20 7.74
CA VAL A 248 12.39 -5.63 6.38
C VAL A 248 13.59 -6.23 5.65
N THR A 249 14.74 -6.35 6.32
CA THR A 249 15.94 -7.01 5.77
C THR A 249 15.67 -8.48 5.41
N GLU A 250 15.04 -9.24 6.31
CA GLU A 250 14.66 -10.63 6.03
C GLU A 250 13.67 -10.75 4.87
N ALA A 251 12.67 -9.87 4.82
CA ALA A 251 11.70 -9.86 3.73
C ALA A 251 12.33 -9.49 2.39
N ALA A 252 13.33 -8.59 2.38
CA ALA A 252 14.09 -8.23 1.20
C ALA A 252 14.92 -9.42 0.69
N ALA A 253 15.64 -10.10 1.58
CA ALA A 253 16.41 -11.32 1.25
C ALA A 253 15.52 -12.43 0.71
N PHE A 254 14.36 -12.66 1.32
CA PHE A 254 13.38 -13.62 0.83
C PHE A 254 12.87 -13.26 -0.56
N ALA A 255 12.48 -11.99 -0.78
CA ALA A 255 12.01 -11.52 -2.07
C ALA A 255 13.09 -11.63 -3.15
N ARG A 256 14.35 -11.35 -2.81
CA ARG A 256 15.50 -11.46 -3.71
C ARG A 256 15.70 -12.90 -4.18
N GLY A 257 15.74 -13.86 -3.25
CA GLY A 257 15.87 -15.28 -3.59
C GLY A 257 14.74 -15.82 -4.47
N GLU A 258 13.52 -15.30 -4.33
CA GLU A 258 12.42 -15.64 -5.25
C GLU A 258 12.59 -15.05 -6.66
N ILE A 259 13.15 -13.83 -6.77
CA ILE A 259 13.39 -13.19 -8.06
C ILE A 259 14.59 -13.82 -8.78
N GLU A 260 15.63 -14.23 -8.06
CA GLU A 260 16.76 -15.01 -8.61
C GLU A 260 16.26 -16.29 -9.32
N LYS A 261 15.30 -17.01 -8.72
CA LYS A 261 14.65 -18.17 -9.36
C LYS A 261 13.89 -17.81 -10.63
N ILE A 262 13.25 -16.63 -10.67
CA ILE A 262 12.58 -16.14 -11.88
C ILE A 262 13.61 -15.84 -12.98
N VAL A 263 14.71 -15.19 -12.61
CA VAL A 263 15.83 -14.89 -13.52
C VAL A 263 16.43 -16.17 -14.10
N GLU A 264 16.68 -17.19 -13.27
CA GLU A 264 17.21 -18.49 -13.72
C GLU A 264 16.28 -19.14 -14.76
N ARG A 265 14.96 -19.14 -14.52
CA ARG A 265 13.96 -19.65 -15.47
C ARG A 265 13.94 -18.87 -16.78
N LEU A 266 14.06 -17.54 -16.73
CA LEU A 266 14.11 -16.70 -17.93
C LEU A 266 15.36 -16.96 -18.77
N VAL A 267 16.51 -17.17 -18.13
CA VAL A 267 17.75 -17.52 -18.80
C VAL A 267 17.64 -18.89 -19.47
N GLN A 268 17.06 -19.89 -18.80
CA GLN A 268 16.83 -21.23 -19.38
C GLN A 268 15.84 -21.23 -20.55
N GLN A 269 14.88 -20.31 -20.56
CA GLN A 269 13.91 -20.16 -21.65
C GLN A 269 14.48 -19.43 -22.87
N THR A 270 15.61 -18.75 -22.73
CA THR A 270 16.25 -18.08 -23.86
C THR A 270 16.96 -19.16 -24.69
N PRO A 271 16.45 -19.51 -25.89
CA PRO A 271 17.09 -20.51 -26.72
C PRO A 271 18.54 -20.07 -26.99
N PRO A 272 19.52 -21.00 -26.95
CA PRO A 272 20.89 -20.64 -27.33
C PRO A 272 20.84 -20.00 -28.71
N PRO A 273 21.57 -18.90 -28.94
CA PRO A 273 21.60 -18.27 -30.26
C PRO A 273 21.88 -19.37 -31.27
N PRO A 274 21.09 -19.47 -32.38
CA PRO A 274 21.25 -20.54 -33.35
C PRO A 274 22.73 -20.56 -33.70
N ALA A 275 23.40 -21.66 -33.35
CA ALA A 275 24.83 -21.80 -33.51
C ALA A 275 25.10 -21.37 -34.95
N ALA A 276 25.69 -20.18 -35.11
CA ALA A 276 25.80 -19.53 -36.40
C ALA A 276 26.42 -20.59 -37.29
N THR A 277 25.62 -21.15 -38.21
CA THR A 277 26.05 -22.24 -39.07
C THR A 277 27.29 -21.69 -39.70
N ALA A 278 28.44 -22.18 -39.24
CA ALA A 278 29.71 -21.57 -39.54
C ALA A 278 29.78 -21.62 -41.05
N LEU A 279 29.55 -20.47 -41.69
CA LEU A 279 29.78 -20.33 -43.11
C LEU A 279 31.24 -20.75 -43.25
N PRO A 280 31.52 -21.86 -43.95
CA PRO A 280 32.88 -22.31 -44.13
C PRO A 280 33.66 -21.11 -44.67
N PRO A 281 34.82 -20.77 -44.09
CA PRO A 281 35.56 -19.58 -44.46
C PRO A 281 35.73 -19.59 -45.98
N PRO A 282 35.19 -18.59 -46.71
CA PRO A 282 35.48 -18.46 -48.13
C PRO A 282 36.98 -18.23 -48.22
N GLY A 283 37.69 -19.18 -48.83
CA GLY A 283 39.12 -19.06 -49.08
C GLY A 283 39.39 -17.76 -49.83
N LEU A 284 39.93 -16.78 -49.12
CA LEU A 284 40.50 -15.58 -49.71
C LEU A 284 41.98 -15.47 -49.30
N PRO A 285 42.85 -15.10 -50.25
CA PRO A 285 44.29 -15.16 -50.12
C PRO A 285 44.81 -14.14 -49.08
N ALA A 286 45.91 -14.53 -48.46
CA ALA A 286 46.67 -13.75 -47.49
C ALA A 286 46.97 -12.33 -48.01
N VAL A 287 46.47 -11.32 -47.28
CA VAL A 287 46.91 -9.93 -47.40
C VAL A 287 47.84 -9.65 -46.22
N PRO A 288 49.05 -9.11 -46.45
CA PRO A 288 50.07 -8.99 -45.41
C PRO A 288 49.80 -7.84 -44.45
N LEU A 289 50.34 -8.03 -43.25
CA LEU A 289 50.47 -7.10 -42.13
C LEU A 289 50.77 -5.64 -42.57
N ALA A 290 49.96 -4.71 -42.06
CA ALA A 290 50.34 -3.32 -41.90
C ALA A 290 49.85 -2.82 -40.52
N GLU A 291 50.78 -2.78 -39.56
CA GLU A 291 50.80 -1.84 -38.44
C GLU A 291 51.17 -0.42 -38.97
N PRO A 292 51.14 0.66 -38.17
CA PRO A 292 50.32 0.99 -36.99
C PRO A 292 49.73 2.42 -37.10
N SER A 293 48.72 2.82 -36.30
CA SER A 293 48.64 4.23 -35.85
C SER A 293 47.53 4.57 -34.85
N ALA A 294 47.96 5.39 -33.89
CA ALA A 294 47.21 6.45 -33.19
C ALA A 294 46.12 6.04 -32.18
N ARG A 295 46.58 5.92 -30.94
CA ARG A 295 45.79 5.99 -29.71
C ARG A 295 45.62 7.46 -29.30
N PRO A 296 44.40 8.01 -29.17
CA PRO A 296 44.20 9.37 -28.65
C PRO A 296 44.39 9.43 -27.12
N PRO A 297 44.87 10.56 -26.56
CA PRO A 297 45.15 10.73 -25.14
C PRO A 297 43.87 10.90 -24.30
N ALA A 298 43.91 10.35 -23.09
CA ALA A 298 42.87 10.47 -22.07
C ALA A 298 42.86 11.88 -21.43
N PRO A 299 41.69 12.41 -21.01
CA PRO A 299 41.61 13.64 -20.23
C PRO A 299 42.01 13.42 -18.75
N PRO A 300 42.50 14.47 -18.06
CA PRO A 300 43.07 14.37 -16.72
C PRO A 300 42.01 14.15 -15.63
N ALA A 301 42.38 13.31 -14.66
CA ALA A 301 41.65 13.05 -13.44
C ALA A 301 41.67 14.28 -12.51
N VAL A 302 40.49 14.74 -12.10
CA VAL A 302 40.33 15.75 -11.06
C VAL A 302 40.29 15.05 -9.71
N ALA A 303 41.29 15.33 -8.87
CA ALA A 303 41.37 14.89 -7.49
C ALA A 303 40.26 15.54 -6.64
N ALA A 304 39.49 14.72 -5.93
CA ALA A 304 38.55 15.18 -4.90
C ALA A 304 39.00 14.63 -3.53
N ALA A 305 39.07 15.55 -2.57
CA ALA A 305 39.57 15.38 -1.21
C ALA A 305 38.71 14.44 -0.34
N PRO A 306 39.27 13.87 0.76
CA PRO A 306 38.52 13.04 1.70
C PRO A 306 37.80 13.90 2.75
N ALA A 307 36.51 13.64 2.97
CA ALA A 307 35.77 14.15 4.12
C ALA A 307 35.35 12.96 5.01
N ASN A 308 35.95 12.92 6.21
CA ASN A 308 35.51 12.07 7.33
C ASN A 308 34.10 12.47 7.79
N PRO A 309 33.31 11.51 8.28
CA PRO A 309 32.37 11.77 9.35
C PRO A 309 32.71 10.99 10.62
N LEU A 310 32.75 11.73 11.73
CA LEU A 310 32.82 11.22 13.10
C LEU A 310 31.69 10.22 13.37
N ALA A 311 32.08 9.12 14.02
CA ALA A 311 31.19 8.18 14.66
C ALA A 311 30.60 8.78 15.96
N ILE A 312 29.29 8.67 16.14
CA ILE A 312 28.60 8.96 17.40
C ILE A 312 28.02 7.63 17.93
N PRO A 313 28.23 7.28 19.22
CA PRO A 313 27.73 6.03 19.78
C PRO A 313 26.23 6.08 20.12
N PRO A 314 25.51 4.92 20.08
CA PRO A 314 24.08 4.85 20.37
C PRO A 314 23.77 4.85 21.87
N GLN A 315 22.69 5.55 22.25
CA GLN A 315 22.13 5.57 23.61
C GLN A 315 20.86 4.69 23.70
N PRO A 316 20.57 4.08 24.87
CA PRO A 316 19.44 3.16 25.05
C PRO A 316 18.10 3.89 25.24
N ILE A 317 17.04 3.35 24.61
CA ILE A 317 15.68 3.88 24.61
C ILE A 317 14.90 3.25 25.77
N SER A 318 14.41 4.09 26.68
CA SER A 318 13.54 3.71 27.80
C SER A 318 12.08 3.57 27.34
N SER A 319 11.41 2.50 27.78
CA SER A 319 10.03 2.15 27.40
C SER A 319 9.07 2.49 28.55
N MET A 320 8.03 3.28 28.30
CA MET A 320 6.89 3.46 29.22
C MET A 320 5.57 3.11 28.52
N PRO A 321 4.58 2.52 29.24
CA PRO A 321 3.32 2.05 28.66
C PRO A 321 2.17 3.07 28.78
N LEU A 322 1.24 3.02 27.81
CA LEU A 322 -0.02 3.78 27.76
C LEU A 322 -1.23 2.93 28.21
N PRO A 323 -2.27 3.51 28.81
CA PRO A 323 -3.43 2.78 29.33
C PRO A 323 -4.63 2.71 28.36
N LEU A 324 -5.46 1.68 28.57
CA LEU A 324 -6.70 1.31 27.87
C LEU A 324 -7.91 2.17 28.31
N VAL A 325 -8.83 2.46 27.39
CA VAL A 325 -10.19 2.95 27.69
C VAL A 325 -11.23 2.22 26.80
N PRO A 326 -12.41 1.79 27.33
CA PRO A 326 -13.47 1.17 26.53
C PRO A 326 -14.62 2.14 26.18
N ALA A 327 -15.29 1.87 25.05
CA ALA A 327 -16.50 2.58 24.59
C ALA A 327 -17.71 1.64 24.56
N GLN A 328 -18.87 2.12 25.06
CA GLN A 328 -20.16 1.43 25.03
C GLN A 328 -21.05 1.89 23.86
N ILE A 329 -21.97 1.02 23.42
CA ILE A 329 -22.95 1.23 22.35
C ILE A 329 -24.36 1.05 22.92
N VAL A 330 -25.30 1.95 22.60
CA VAL A 330 -26.73 1.87 22.92
C VAL A 330 -27.52 1.74 21.61
N GLY A 331 -28.42 0.75 21.54
CA GLY A 331 -29.36 0.53 20.44
C GLY A 331 -30.79 0.96 20.79
N VAL A 332 -31.64 1.19 19.78
CA VAL A 332 -33.10 1.34 19.92
C VAL A 332 -33.82 0.75 18.69
N SER A 333 -34.88 0.00 18.96
CA SER A 333 -35.80 -0.68 18.03
C SER A 333 -37.23 -0.08 18.07
N GLY A 334 -38.04 -0.34 17.03
CA GLY A 334 -39.52 -0.40 17.06
C GLY A 334 -40.21 0.18 15.81
N THR A 335 -40.89 -0.59 14.92
CA THR A 335 -42.23 -1.29 14.89
C THR A 335 -43.31 -0.53 14.06
N PRO A 336 -44.35 -1.20 13.49
CA PRO A 336 -44.85 -0.96 12.11
C PRO A 336 -46.39 -0.70 11.98
N ALA A 337 -46.89 -0.43 10.74
CA ALA A 337 -48.24 -0.74 10.15
C ALA A 337 -48.60 0.25 9.00
N PRO A 338 -49.67 0.05 8.17
CA PRO A 338 -50.06 -1.11 7.34
C PRO A 338 -50.23 -0.76 5.82
N LEU A 339 -50.40 -1.81 4.99
CA LEU A 339 -50.61 -1.86 3.51
C LEU A 339 -52.09 -1.57 3.10
N PRO A 340 -52.51 -1.33 1.82
CA PRO A 340 -52.06 -2.04 0.59
C PRO A 340 -52.10 -1.31 -0.79
N ARG A 341 -51.28 -1.79 -1.75
CA ARG A 341 -51.64 -1.98 -3.18
C ARG A 341 -50.54 -2.77 -3.93
N MET A 342 -50.95 -3.86 -4.56
CA MET A 342 -50.09 -4.89 -5.16
C MET A 342 -49.29 -4.38 -6.36
N THR A 343 -47.98 -4.26 -6.14
CA THR A 343 -46.93 -4.39 -7.16
C THR A 343 -45.97 -5.47 -6.64
N PRO A 344 -45.37 -6.33 -7.50
CA PRO A 344 -44.45 -7.37 -7.04
C PRO A 344 -43.32 -6.71 -6.23
N PRO A 345 -43.10 -7.12 -4.97
CA PRO A 345 -42.25 -6.38 -4.04
C PRO A 345 -40.81 -6.36 -4.57
N PRO A 346 -40.13 -5.20 -4.57
CA PRO A 346 -38.70 -5.14 -4.84
C PRO A 346 -37.98 -6.03 -3.82
N ALA A 347 -37.15 -6.95 -4.31
CA ALA A 347 -36.41 -7.88 -3.46
C ALA A 347 -35.69 -7.08 -2.34
N PRO A 348 -35.83 -7.49 -1.06
CA PRO A 348 -35.25 -6.75 0.04
C PRO A 348 -33.72 -6.61 -0.18
N PRO A 349 -33.14 -5.44 0.12
CA PRO A 349 -31.72 -5.20 -0.08
C PRO A 349 -30.92 -6.23 0.72
N ARG A 350 -30.11 -7.04 0.02
CA ARG A 350 -29.29 -8.08 0.64
C ARG A 350 -28.31 -7.44 1.63
N LYS A 351 -28.58 -7.60 2.93
CA LYS A 351 -27.70 -7.15 4.00
C LYS A 351 -26.37 -7.91 3.90
N ARG A 352 -25.25 -7.18 3.88
CA ARG A 352 -23.91 -7.80 3.89
C ARG A 352 -23.53 -8.09 5.34
N PHE A 353 -23.32 -9.36 5.68
CA PHE A 353 -22.90 -9.79 7.01
C PHE A 353 -21.37 -9.79 7.11
N THR A 354 -20.83 -9.14 8.14
CA THR A 354 -19.39 -9.19 8.45
C THR A 354 -19.03 -10.54 9.08
N ASN A 355 -17.76 -10.93 9.07
CA ASN A 355 -17.33 -12.18 9.73
C ASN A 355 -17.64 -12.19 11.24
N LYS A 356 -17.65 -11.02 11.89
CA LYS A 356 -18.04 -10.90 13.30
C LYS A 356 -19.52 -11.26 13.51
N ASP A 357 -20.40 -10.79 12.63
CA ASP A 357 -21.83 -11.11 12.70
C ASP A 357 -22.09 -12.59 12.49
N LYS A 358 -21.37 -13.22 11.54
CA LYS A 358 -21.46 -14.66 11.28
C LYS A 358 -21.03 -15.48 12.50
N ILE A 359 -19.90 -15.13 13.12
CA ILE A 359 -19.39 -15.82 14.32
C ILE A 359 -20.37 -15.62 15.49
N ALA A 360 -20.86 -14.41 15.72
CA ALA A 360 -21.83 -14.14 16.78
C ALA A 360 -23.13 -14.95 16.59
N ALA A 361 -23.64 -15.07 15.36
CA ALA A 361 -24.80 -15.89 15.04
C ALA A 361 -24.57 -17.37 15.36
N VAL A 362 -23.42 -17.93 14.97
CA VAL A 362 -23.06 -19.33 15.25
C VAL A 362 -22.90 -19.57 16.77
N MET A 363 -22.31 -18.62 17.49
CA MET A 363 -22.18 -18.73 18.95
C MET A 363 -23.52 -18.70 19.68
N ARG A 364 -24.54 -17.97 19.19
CA ARG A 364 -25.90 -18.00 19.75
C ARG A 364 -26.55 -19.38 19.59
N VAL A 365 -26.37 -20.01 18.43
CA VAL A 365 -26.85 -21.38 18.21
C VAL A 365 -26.14 -22.37 19.15
N PHE A 366 -24.83 -22.24 19.38
CA PHE A 366 -24.11 -23.07 20.35
C PHE A 366 -24.48 -22.80 21.82
N GLN A 367 -25.03 -21.62 22.14
CA GLN A 367 -25.58 -21.30 23.45
C GLN A 367 -26.98 -21.91 23.67
N GLY A 368 -27.50 -22.66 22.69
CA GLY A 368 -28.80 -23.34 22.78
C GLY A 368 -29.97 -22.53 22.24
N GLU A 369 -29.72 -21.37 21.60
CA GLU A 369 -30.78 -20.70 20.86
C GLU A 369 -31.18 -21.51 19.62
N ASP A 370 -32.48 -21.57 19.34
CA ASP A 370 -33.01 -22.28 18.19
C ASP A 370 -32.55 -21.65 16.87
N ARG A 371 -32.11 -22.49 15.93
CA ARG A 371 -31.46 -22.06 14.69
C ARG A 371 -32.39 -21.21 13.84
N ASP A 372 -33.67 -21.59 13.78
CA ASP A 372 -34.66 -20.89 12.96
C ASP A 372 -34.94 -19.50 13.54
N TRP A 373 -34.99 -19.38 14.87
CA TRP A 373 -35.10 -18.09 15.55
C TRP A 373 -33.91 -17.16 15.29
N VAL A 374 -32.68 -17.67 15.35
CA VAL A 374 -31.48 -16.88 15.04
C VAL A 374 -31.50 -16.43 13.58
N ALA A 375 -31.89 -17.30 12.65
CA ALA A 375 -31.99 -16.97 11.23
C ALA A 375 -33.04 -15.87 10.95
N ILE A 376 -34.23 -15.98 11.56
CA ILE A 376 -35.29 -14.97 11.48
C ILE A 376 -34.80 -13.63 12.04
N SER A 377 -34.10 -13.63 13.19
CA SER A 377 -33.59 -12.40 13.82
C SER A 377 -32.59 -11.63 12.94
N LEU A 378 -31.86 -12.36 12.09
CA LEU A 378 -30.87 -11.80 11.17
C LEU A 378 -31.45 -11.53 9.77
N GLY A 379 -32.66 -12.00 9.48
CA GLY A 379 -33.25 -11.94 8.14
C GLY A 379 -32.50 -12.80 7.12
N ILE A 380 -31.99 -13.95 7.55
CA ILE A 380 -31.30 -14.94 6.70
C ILE A 380 -32.09 -16.24 6.64
N ASP A 381 -31.84 -17.02 5.60
CA ASP A 381 -32.35 -18.37 5.46
C ASP A 381 -31.67 -19.30 6.49
N PRO A 382 -32.41 -20.18 7.21
CA PRO A 382 -31.83 -21.15 8.13
C PRO A 382 -30.78 -22.05 7.46
N GLU A 383 -30.89 -22.35 6.15
CA GLU A 383 -29.86 -23.10 5.42
C GLU A 383 -28.54 -22.33 5.33
N MET A 384 -28.60 -21.00 5.24
CA MET A 384 -27.40 -20.16 5.20
C MET A 384 -26.68 -20.15 6.55
N LEU A 385 -27.44 -20.15 7.65
CA LEU A 385 -26.89 -20.25 9.00
C LEU A 385 -26.26 -21.62 9.24
N ALA A 386 -26.86 -22.70 8.74
CA ALA A 386 -26.27 -24.04 8.77
C ALA A 386 -24.90 -24.08 8.05
N ARG A 387 -24.78 -23.48 6.86
CA ARG A 387 -23.49 -23.40 6.15
C ARG A 387 -22.43 -22.61 6.92
N TRP A 388 -22.83 -21.59 7.68
CA TRP A 388 -21.89 -20.85 8.53
C TRP A 388 -21.42 -21.70 9.72
N GLN A 389 -22.32 -22.50 10.31
CA GLN A 389 -21.99 -23.45 11.37
C GLN A 389 -21.01 -24.52 10.88
N ASP A 390 -21.26 -25.13 9.72
CA ASP A 390 -20.36 -26.12 9.11
C ASP A 390 -18.97 -25.52 8.82
N SER A 391 -18.93 -24.33 8.22
CA SER A 391 -17.66 -23.63 7.92
C SER A 391 -16.89 -23.28 9.19
N PHE A 392 -17.59 -22.97 10.29
CA PHE A 392 -16.99 -22.66 11.58
C PHE A 392 -16.40 -23.92 12.23
N LEU A 393 -17.13 -25.05 12.18
CA LEU A 393 -16.65 -26.35 12.66
C LEU A 393 -15.46 -26.85 11.85
N ASP A 394 -15.52 -26.77 10.52
CA ASP A 394 -14.41 -27.14 9.63
C ASP A 394 -13.16 -26.29 9.90
N GLY A 395 -13.35 -24.98 10.13
CA GLY A 395 -12.27 -24.08 10.52
C GLY A 395 -11.65 -24.44 11.87
N GLY A 396 -12.46 -24.87 12.83
CA GLY A 396 -12.01 -25.39 14.13
C GLY A 396 -11.25 -26.70 14.02
N VAL A 397 -11.77 -27.66 13.24
CA VAL A 397 -11.10 -28.95 12.98
C VAL A 397 -9.77 -28.74 12.26
N ALA A 398 -9.71 -27.81 11.29
CA ALA A 398 -8.46 -27.47 10.60
C ALA A 398 -7.42 -26.81 11.52
N ALA A 399 -7.86 -26.10 12.56
CA ALA A 399 -6.97 -25.50 13.56
C ALA A 399 -6.45 -26.53 14.59
N LEU A 400 -7.25 -27.55 14.90
CA LEU A 400 -6.89 -28.65 15.80
C LEU A 400 -6.13 -29.78 15.12
N ALA A 401 -6.32 -29.95 13.80
CA ALA A 401 -5.56 -30.93 13.03
C ALA A 401 -4.06 -30.61 13.19
N PRO A 402 -3.25 -31.59 13.64
CA PRO A 402 -1.82 -31.37 13.81
C PRO A 402 -1.29 -30.97 12.44
N LYS A 403 -0.89 -29.68 12.33
CA LYS A 403 -0.42 -29.10 11.08
C LYS A 403 0.67 -30.04 10.56
N PRO A 404 0.44 -30.77 9.46
CA PRO A 404 1.37 -31.79 9.03
C PRO A 404 2.70 -31.08 8.85
N LYS A 405 3.72 -31.48 9.63
CA LYS A 405 5.10 -31.01 9.47
C LYS A 405 5.39 -31.20 7.99
N ALA A 406 5.38 -30.11 7.24
CA ALA A 406 5.56 -30.13 5.80
C ALA A 406 6.86 -30.89 5.57
N VAL A 407 6.76 -32.08 4.97
CA VAL A 407 7.90 -32.94 4.68
C VAL A 407 8.84 -32.13 3.79
N LYS A 408 9.85 -31.53 4.41
CA LYS A 408 10.92 -30.80 3.74
C LYS A 408 11.63 -31.81 2.85
N LYS A 409 11.53 -31.59 1.53
CA LYS A 409 12.43 -32.23 0.56
C LYS A 409 13.89 -31.99 1.01
N PRO A 410 14.77 -33.00 0.96
CA PRO A 410 16.12 -32.89 1.47
C PRO A 410 16.96 -32.03 0.51
N SER A 411 17.23 -30.78 0.89
CA SER A 411 18.27 -29.96 0.29
C SER A 411 19.42 -29.78 1.28
N LYS A 412 20.52 -30.49 0.99
CA LYS A 412 21.94 -30.15 1.24
C LYS A 412 22.26 -29.29 2.49
N ALA A 413 22.80 -29.99 3.49
CA ALA A 413 23.77 -29.59 4.51
C ALA A 413 23.95 -28.08 4.80
N LYS A 414 23.34 -27.64 5.91
CA LYS A 414 23.77 -26.52 6.77
C LYS A 414 23.66 -27.00 8.23
N PRO A 415 24.53 -26.54 9.15
CA PRO A 415 24.75 -27.21 10.42
C PRO A 415 23.53 -27.09 11.34
N ALA A 416 23.38 -28.13 12.17
CA ALA A 416 22.25 -28.41 13.03
C ALA A 416 21.87 -27.21 13.90
N MET A 417 20.72 -26.62 13.59
CA MET A 417 19.97 -25.84 14.56
C MET A 417 19.18 -26.88 15.36
N GLU A 418 19.75 -27.20 16.52
CA GLU A 418 19.23 -28.11 17.53
C GLU A 418 17.77 -27.74 17.80
N GLU A 419 16.84 -28.62 17.39
CA GLU A 419 15.46 -28.56 17.82
C GLU A 419 15.51 -28.70 19.34
N ALA A 420 15.38 -27.58 20.06
CA ALA A 420 15.43 -27.54 21.52
C ALA A 420 14.60 -28.71 22.05
N SER A 421 15.29 -29.65 22.69
CA SER A 421 14.66 -30.86 23.19
C SER A 421 13.52 -30.43 24.12
N ILE A 422 12.49 -31.25 24.23
CA ILE A 422 11.43 -31.05 25.23
C ILE A 422 12.05 -30.84 26.63
N ASP A 423 13.22 -31.43 26.88
CA ASP A 423 13.96 -31.27 28.12
C ASP A 423 14.65 -29.90 28.24
N ASP A 424 15.09 -29.27 27.15
CA ASP A 424 15.57 -27.88 27.18
C ASP A 424 14.44 -26.90 27.46
N LEU A 425 13.25 -27.17 26.93
CA LEU A 425 12.05 -26.40 27.22
C LEU A 425 11.63 -26.53 28.68
N LYS A 426 11.71 -27.75 29.26
CA LYS A 426 11.49 -27.97 30.69
C LYS A 426 12.55 -27.27 31.55
N ALA A 427 13.82 -27.31 31.16
CA ALA A 427 14.90 -26.63 31.85
C ALA A 427 14.71 -25.10 31.84
N LYS A 428 14.31 -24.53 30.69
CA LYS A 428 13.97 -23.11 30.59
C LYS A 428 12.75 -22.72 31.43
N LEU A 429 11.73 -23.59 31.47
CA LEU A 429 10.55 -23.36 32.31
C LEU A 429 10.90 -23.39 33.81
N GLN A 430 11.72 -24.36 34.24
CA GLN A 430 12.19 -24.43 35.63
C GLN A 430 13.06 -23.22 36.00
N SER A 431 13.94 -22.79 35.10
CA SER A 431 14.74 -21.57 35.30
C SER A 431 13.85 -20.32 35.46
N LEU A 432 12.80 -20.19 34.65
CA LEU A 432 11.83 -19.10 34.78
C LEU A 432 11.09 -19.13 36.12
N LEU A 433 10.63 -20.31 36.56
CA LEU A 433 9.97 -20.45 37.86
C LEU A 433 10.88 -20.06 39.02
N GLN A 434 12.15 -20.49 38.97
CA GLN A 434 13.15 -20.12 39.97
C GLN A 434 13.42 -18.60 39.99
N THR A 435 13.43 -17.97 38.82
CA THR A 435 13.61 -16.52 38.71
C THR A 435 12.43 -15.76 39.33
N VAL A 436 11.20 -16.24 39.12
CA VAL A 436 9.99 -15.66 39.72
C VAL A 436 10.00 -15.80 41.25
N GLU A 437 10.48 -16.92 41.77
CA GLU A 437 10.59 -17.15 43.21
C GLU A 437 11.59 -16.21 43.88
N VAL A 438 12.76 -16.01 43.25
CA VAL A 438 13.77 -15.02 43.68
C VAL A 438 13.22 -13.59 43.66
N LEU A 439 12.46 -13.22 42.62
CA LEU A 439 11.84 -11.90 42.56
C LEU A 439 10.75 -11.73 43.64
N SER A 440 9.96 -12.77 43.91
CA SER A 440 8.91 -12.70 44.94
C SER A 440 9.51 -12.54 46.34
N THR A 441 10.63 -13.22 46.62
CA THR A 441 11.35 -13.09 47.90
C THR A 441 12.02 -11.73 48.02
N GLN A 442 12.57 -11.17 46.94
CA GLN A 442 13.07 -9.79 46.96
C GLN A 442 11.98 -8.76 47.24
N ILE A 443 10.79 -8.92 46.66
CA ILE A 443 9.65 -8.00 46.91
C ILE A 443 9.20 -8.08 48.37
N GLN A 444 9.14 -9.28 48.96
CA GLN A 444 8.78 -9.45 50.37
C GLN A 444 9.88 -8.99 51.32
N ALA A 445 11.14 -9.05 50.89
CA ALA A 445 12.28 -8.58 51.67
C ALA A 445 12.49 -7.06 51.61
N VAL A 446 11.74 -6.33 50.77
CA VAL A 446 11.72 -4.86 50.84
C VAL A 446 11.10 -4.49 52.19
N PRO A 447 11.88 -3.97 53.15
CA PRO A 447 11.33 -3.57 54.43
C PRO A 447 10.27 -2.52 54.15
N ALA A 448 9.05 -2.75 54.65
CA ALA A 448 7.96 -1.79 54.57
C ALA A 448 8.52 -0.44 55.04
N MET A 449 8.78 0.47 54.10
CA MET A 449 9.30 1.79 54.40
C MET A 449 8.37 2.36 55.45
N ALA A 450 8.94 2.59 56.64
CA ALA A 450 8.24 3.09 57.80
C ALA A 450 7.36 4.23 57.35
N ALA A 451 6.05 4.07 57.57
CA ALA A 451 5.04 5.05 57.22
C ALA A 451 5.53 6.43 57.66
N LEU A 452 5.83 7.28 56.68
CA LEU A 452 6.13 8.67 56.93
C LEU A 452 4.94 9.24 57.72
N PRO A 453 5.20 9.97 58.82
CA PRO A 453 4.14 10.57 59.60
C PRO A 453 3.27 11.45 58.70
N PRO A 454 1.95 11.49 58.94
CA PRO A 454 1.04 12.29 58.14
C PRO A 454 1.51 13.75 58.11
N PRO A 455 1.51 14.41 56.94
CA PRO A 455 1.88 15.81 56.86
C PRO A 455 0.93 16.63 57.73
N ALA A 456 1.51 17.48 58.58
CA ALA A 456 0.77 18.40 59.42
C ALA A 456 -0.21 19.26 58.58
N PRO A 457 -1.39 19.62 59.12
CA PRO A 457 -2.35 20.46 58.42
C PRO A 457 -1.71 21.80 58.05
N CYS A 458 -1.59 22.05 56.74
CA CYS A 458 -1.18 23.35 56.21
C CYS A 458 -2.10 24.44 56.75
N ALA A 459 -1.49 25.43 57.39
CA ALA A 459 -2.15 26.66 57.80
C ALA A 459 -2.79 27.39 56.58
N PRO A 460 -3.91 28.09 56.79
CA PRO A 460 -4.58 28.83 55.72
C PRO A 460 -3.67 29.94 55.18
N CYS A 461 -3.26 29.78 53.93
CA CYS A 461 -2.55 30.83 53.19
C CYS A 461 -3.46 32.05 53.04
N ALA A 462 -2.92 33.21 53.44
CA ALA A 462 -3.52 34.52 53.23
C ALA A 462 -3.73 34.81 51.73
N PRO A 463 -4.73 35.64 51.38
CA PRO A 463 -5.03 35.99 50.00
C PRO A 463 -3.89 36.82 49.39
N SER A 464 -3.16 36.23 48.45
CA SER A 464 -2.22 36.94 47.60
C SER A 464 -2.97 37.88 46.65
N THR A 465 -2.63 39.16 46.74
CA THR A 465 -3.09 40.25 45.88
C THR A 465 -2.67 39.99 44.42
N PRO A 466 -3.58 40.11 43.43
CA PRO A 466 -3.24 39.91 42.03
C PRO A 466 -2.34 41.06 41.50
N PRO A 467 -1.39 40.76 40.61
CA PRO A 467 -0.55 41.78 39.97
C PRO A 467 -1.39 42.71 39.09
N PRO A 468 -1.13 44.04 39.12
CA PRO A 468 -1.87 45.01 38.32
C PRO A 468 -1.42 44.92 36.87
N GLY A 469 -2.34 44.64 35.93
CA GLY A 469 -2.03 44.80 34.51
C GLY A 469 -2.79 43.97 33.49
N PHE A 470 -3.72 43.08 33.87
CA PHE A 470 -4.56 42.40 32.88
C PHE A 470 -5.87 43.15 32.67
N PRO A 471 -6.21 43.56 31.42
CA PRO A 471 -7.50 44.16 31.11
C PRO A 471 -8.62 43.16 31.40
N PRO A 472 -9.79 43.63 31.86
CA PRO A 472 -10.91 42.77 32.25
C PRO A 472 -11.31 41.85 31.10
N GLU A 473 -11.25 40.56 31.37
CA GLU A 473 -11.74 39.49 30.52
C GLU A 473 -13.24 39.71 30.27
N LEU A 474 -13.58 39.93 29.00
CA LEU A 474 -14.93 40.21 28.53
C LEU A 474 -15.77 38.94 28.69
N THR A 475 -16.39 38.76 29.85
CA THR A 475 -17.44 37.77 30.10
C THR A 475 -18.70 38.14 29.33
N ASP A 476 -18.74 37.81 28.06
CA ASP A 476 -19.99 37.55 27.34
C ASP A 476 -19.71 36.54 26.22
N PRO A 477 -19.96 35.23 26.45
CA PRO A 477 -19.91 34.27 25.36
C PRO A 477 -21.00 34.61 24.34
N PRO A 478 -20.68 34.69 23.04
CA PRO A 478 -21.67 35.05 22.02
C PRO A 478 -22.83 34.04 22.03
N PRO A 479 -24.09 34.50 21.81
CA PRO A 479 -25.27 33.67 21.87
C PRO A 479 -25.15 32.54 20.85
N ARG A 480 -25.13 31.31 21.37
CA ARG A 480 -25.09 30.08 20.58
C ARG A 480 -26.25 30.09 19.56
N PRO A 481 -26.00 30.00 18.25
CA PRO A 481 -27.08 30.01 17.26
C PRO A 481 -27.99 28.80 17.48
N LYS A 482 -29.27 29.08 17.78
CA LYS A 482 -30.32 28.07 17.93
C LYS A 482 -30.44 27.30 16.62
N ARG A 483 -29.95 26.06 16.60
CA ARG A 483 -30.19 25.09 15.51
C ARG A 483 -31.70 24.86 15.38
N THR A 484 -32.32 25.54 14.43
CA THR A 484 -33.68 25.27 13.95
C THR A 484 -33.69 23.89 13.28
N ARG A 485 -34.10 22.87 14.04
CA ARG A 485 -34.53 21.58 13.48
C ARG A 485 -35.79 21.81 12.66
N LYS A 486 -35.65 21.90 11.33
CA LYS A 486 -36.81 21.74 10.44
C LYS A 486 -37.29 20.29 10.53
N PRO A 487 -38.58 20.03 10.74
CA PRO A 487 -39.13 18.68 10.69
C PRO A 487 -39.08 18.17 9.24
N PRO A 488 -38.83 16.86 9.03
CA PRO A 488 -38.90 16.26 7.72
C PRO A 488 -40.34 16.37 7.20
N ARG A 489 -40.50 16.89 5.98
CA ARG A 489 -41.77 16.83 5.24
C ARG A 489 -42.10 15.36 4.98
N ARG A 490 -43.35 14.99 5.29
CA ARG A 490 -43.96 13.69 5.00
C ARG A 490 -44.07 13.43 3.51
#